data_AF-A0A2I1MNA0-F1
#
_entry.id   AF-A0A2I1MNA0-F1
#
_cell.length_a   1.000
_cell.length_b   1.000
_cell.length_c   1.000
_cell.angle_alpha   90.00
_cell.angle_beta   90.00
_cell.angle_gamma   90.00
#
_symmetry.space_group_name_H-M   'P 1'
#
loop_
_entity.id
_entity.type
_entity.pdbx_description
1 polymer ?
#
loop_
_entity_poly.entity_id
_entity_poly.type
_entity_poly.pdbx_seq_one_letter_code
_entity_poly.pdbx_strand_id
1 'polypeptide(L)'
;MYTDDEDQRSVWLEEAHDLDPDNLDIYCAWALDQFEDFEVIPMIQAKADAYFKAHRQDIKESGYSFVTNRPYFRAQNILLDCYTRGLFMEEAEKIAKHILRYNPNDNMGVRYKLMALYVNSFQHKKVRNFFKRYPSDDQMLVYLATSLILERDFNLAKHRIKELYQLNPTIVDFFADEGFNEYKVYLLLPEESYRPNSKQTLAMAFREMFPLYLPSRLLYLHFREILKEIDSDYFADIEARKEKNRYADRNAEKLAGTGIFTNISSQYVRLLLAEGLETLEDFKEKMEVEVYLIDGIGKVTIDRLKANGVRFKED
;
A
#
# COMPACT_ATOMS: atom_id res chain seq x y z
N MET A 1 -9.52 14.39 -17.59
CA MET A 1 -8.70 14.61 -18.80
C MET A 1 -7.28 14.20 -18.45
N TYR A 2 -6.66 13.33 -19.24
CA TYR A 2 -5.28 12.91 -19.02
C TYR A 2 -4.41 13.65 -20.05
N THR A 3 -3.82 14.76 -19.63
CA THR A 3 -2.71 15.43 -20.32
C THR A 3 -1.58 15.54 -19.30
N ASP A 4 -0.35 15.32 -19.74
CA ASP A 4 0.84 15.48 -18.90
C ASP A 4 1.24 16.96 -18.75
N ASP A 5 0.54 17.85 -19.46
CA ASP A 5 0.69 19.31 -19.40
C ASP A 5 -0.35 19.91 -18.43
N GLU A 6 0.12 20.32 -17.25
CA GLU A 6 -0.70 20.91 -16.19
C GLU A 6 -1.37 22.22 -16.63
N ASP A 7 -0.66 23.08 -17.37
CA ASP A 7 -1.21 24.35 -17.87
C ASP A 7 -2.36 24.08 -18.85
N GLN A 8 -2.17 23.11 -19.75
CA GLN A 8 -3.20 22.74 -20.71
C GLN A 8 -4.43 22.12 -20.03
N ARG A 9 -4.23 21.35 -18.95
CA ARG A 9 -5.30 20.77 -18.14
C ARG A 9 -6.13 21.87 -17.48
N SER A 10 -5.49 22.86 -16.88
CA SER A 10 -6.18 23.96 -16.20
C SER A 10 -7.08 24.73 -17.16
N VAL A 11 -6.58 25.08 -18.35
CA VAL A 11 -7.39 25.76 -19.39
C VAL A 11 -8.62 24.93 -19.76
N TRP A 12 -8.48 23.63 -20.00
CA TRP A 12 -9.62 22.79 -20.38
C TRP A 12 -10.65 22.60 -19.27
N LEU A 13 -10.20 22.58 -18.01
CA LEU A 13 -11.13 22.50 -16.87
C LEU A 13 -11.91 23.80 -16.69
N GLU A 14 -11.28 24.95 -16.90
CA GLU A 14 -11.94 26.25 -16.92
C GLU A 14 -12.98 26.33 -18.05
N GLU A 15 -12.60 25.99 -19.30
CA GLU A 15 -13.52 25.95 -20.43
C GLU A 15 -14.70 24.98 -20.20
N ALA A 16 -14.43 23.79 -19.64
CA ALA A 16 -15.48 22.84 -19.32
C ALA A 16 -16.44 23.36 -18.23
N HIS A 17 -15.90 24.06 -17.23
CA HIS A 17 -16.70 24.66 -16.16
C HIS A 17 -17.60 25.77 -16.69
N ASP A 18 -17.10 26.63 -17.58
CA ASP A 18 -17.87 27.70 -18.22
C ASP A 18 -19.02 27.16 -19.09
N LEU A 19 -18.81 26.01 -19.74
CA LEU A 19 -19.83 25.36 -20.58
C LEU A 19 -20.94 24.68 -19.77
N ASP A 20 -20.61 24.05 -18.63
CA ASP A 20 -21.57 23.32 -17.79
C ASP A 20 -21.26 23.51 -16.28
N PRO A 21 -21.58 24.69 -15.72
CA PRO A 21 -21.21 25.06 -14.36
C PRO A 21 -21.99 24.32 -13.27
N ASP A 22 -23.04 23.58 -13.63
CA ASP A 22 -23.87 22.80 -12.72
C ASP A 22 -23.51 21.33 -12.66
N ASN A 23 -22.66 20.85 -13.58
CA ASN A 23 -22.09 19.52 -13.50
C ASN A 23 -21.11 19.41 -12.34
N LEU A 24 -21.52 18.68 -11.30
CA LEU A 24 -20.71 18.49 -10.09
C LEU A 24 -19.33 17.88 -10.35
N ASP A 25 -19.18 17.00 -11.35
CA ASP A 25 -17.87 16.41 -11.62
C ASP A 25 -16.91 17.44 -12.19
N ILE A 26 -17.39 18.23 -13.15
CA ILE A 26 -16.63 19.32 -13.77
C ILE A 26 -16.26 20.35 -12.70
N TYR A 27 -17.26 20.77 -11.90
CA TYR A 27 -17.05 21.72 -10.81
C TYR A 27 -16.00 21.23 -9.81
N CYS A 28 -16.07 19.97 -9.36
CA CYS A 28 -15.09 19.44 -8.42
C CYS A 28 -13.70 19.35 -9.04
N ALA A 29 -13.59 18.90 -10.30
CA ALA A 29 -12.31 18.78 -10.99
C ALA A 29 -11.64 20.15 -11.20
N TRP A 30 -12.41 21.14 -11.64
CA TRP A 30 -11.97 22.53 -11.77
C TRP A 30 -11.57 23.12 -10.41
N ALA A 31 -12.41 22.99 -9.39
CA ALA A 31 -12.12 23.59 -8.10
C ALA A 31 -10.85 23.00 -7.43
N LEU A 32 -10.63 21.68 -7.55
CA LEU A 32 -9.41 21.01 -7.06
C LEU A 32 -8.15 21.38 -7.84
N ASP A 33 -8.31 21.88 -9.06
CA ASP A 33 -7.20 22.30 -9.93
C ASP A 33 -6.79 23.74 -9.64
N GLN A 34 -7.76 24.59 -9.30
CA GLN A 34 -7.57 26.03 -9.14
C GLN A 34 -7.32 26.49 -7.70
N PHE A 35 -7.75 25.70 -6.71
CA PHE A 35 -7.74 26.10 -5.31
C PHE A 35 -7.09 25.05 -4.41
N GLU A 36 -6.49 25.54 -3.33
CA GLU A 36 -5.91 24.69 -2.29
C GLU A 36 -6.97 23.99 -1.45
N ASP A 37 -6.61 22.90 -0.77
CA ASP A 37 -7.52 22.07 0.05
C ASP A 37 -8.36 22.91 1.05
N PHE A 38 -7.79 23.97 1.64
CA PHE A 38 -8.49 24.86 2.59
C PHE A 38 -9.66 25.63 1.95
N GLU A 39 -9.51 26.06 0.70
CA GLU A 39 -10.51 26.85 -0.02
C GLU A 39 -11.50 25.96 -0.77
N VAL A 40 -11.01 24.86 -1.36
CA VAL A 40 -11.82 23.97 -2.20
C VAL A 40 -12.84 23.15 -1.40
N ILE A 41 -12.51 22.72 -0.18
CA ILE A 41 -13.41 21.91 0.66
C ILE A 41 -14.75 22.62 0.90
N PRO A 42 -14.80 23.87 1.44
CA PRO A 42 -16.06 24.56 1.65
C PRO A 42 -16.81 24.86 0.34
N MET A 43 -16.09 25.08 -0.77
CA MET A 43 -16.69 25.26 -2.10
C MET A 43 -17.44 24.01 -2.58
N ILE A 44 -16.75 22.86 -2.61
CA ILE A 44 -17.35 21.57 -3.01
C ILE A 44 -18.49 21.21 -2.06
N GLN A 45 -18.32 21.41 -0.75
CA GLN A 45 -19.37 21.14 0.23
C GLN A 45 -20.62 21.97 -0.04
N ALA A 46 -20.48 23.28 -0.25
CA ALA A 46 -21.60 24.17 -0.53
C ALA A 46 -22.34 23.77 -1.82
N LYS A 47 -21.62 23.46 -2.90
CA LYS A 47 -22.22 23.02 -4.17
C LYS A 47 -22.92 21.66 -4.01
N ALA A 48 -22.31 20.70 -3.31
CA ALA A 48 -22.91 19.39 -3.04
C ALA A 48 -24.17 19.50 -2.16
N ASP A 49 -24.17 20.35 -1.14
CA ASP A 49 -25.32 20.59 -0.27
C ASP A 49 -26.48 21.25 -1.02
N ALA A 50 -26.18 22.23 -1.89
CA ALA A 50 -27.17 22.83 -2.78
C ALA A 50 -27.77 21.79 -3.73
N TYR A 51 -26.94 20.94 -4.34
CA TYR A 51 -27.40 19.84 -5.18
C TYR A 51 -28.31 18.87 -4.42
N PHE A 52 -27.89 18.44 -3.22
CA PHE A 52 -28.68 17.53 -2.39
C PHE A 52 -30.02 18.15 -1.98
N LYS A 53 -30.06 19.47 -1.72
CA LYS A 53 -31.30 20.17 -1.40
C LYS A 53 -32.26 20.17 -2.58
N ALA A 54 -31.77 20.41 -3.79
CA ALA A 54 -32.57 20.42 -5.02
C ALA A 54 -33.06 19.03 -5.42
N HIS A 55 -32.23 17.99 -5.26
CA HIS A 55 -32.50 16.62 -5.74
C HIS A 55 -32.78 15.63 -4.59
N ARG A 56 -33.20 16.12 -3.43
CA ARG A 56 -33.31 15.32 -2.20
C ARG A 56 -34.20 14.10 -2.37
N GLN A 57 -35.34 14.28 -3.04
CA GLN A 57 -36.31 13.20 -3.20
C GLN A 57 -35.75 12.10 -4.08
N ASP A 58 -35.20 12.47 -5.24
CA ASP A 58 -34.58 11.53 -6.19
C ASP A 58 -33.41 10.75 -5.58
N ILE A 59 -32.57 11.43 -4.78
CA ILE A 59 -31.46 10.78 -4.07
C ILE A 59 -31.97 9.80 -3.01
N LYS A 60 -33.04 10.15 -2.29
CA LYS A 60 -33.65 9.26 -1.29
C LYS A 60 -34.30 8.02 -1.92
N GLU A 61 -34.96 8.18 -3.06
CA GLU A 61 -35.70 7.11 -3.72
C GLU A 61 -34.78 6.19 -4.51
N SER A 62 -33.82 6.76 -5.25
CA SER A 62 -33.03 6.02 -6.24
C SER A 62 -31.54 5.88 -5.88
N GLY A 63 -31.04 6.69 -4.95
CA GLY A 63 -29.67 6.58 -4.44
C GLY A 63 -28.59 6.65 -5.52
N TYR A 64 -27.47 5.97 -5.29
CA TYR A 64 -26.34 5.86 -6.22
C TYR A 64 -26.66 5.08 -7.50
N SER A 65 -27.64 4.18 -7.46
CA SER A 65 -28.02 3.34 -8.59
C SER A 65 -28.52 4.16 -9.78
N PHE A 66 -29.09 5.34 -9.53
CA PHE A 66 -29.51 6.25 -10.59
C PHE A 66 -28.33 7.07 -11.11
N VAL A 67 -28.07 6.98 -12.42
CA VAL A 67 -26.85 7.49 -13.05
C VAL A 67 -26.68 9.00 -12.83
N THR A 68 -27.77 9.77 -12.88
CA THR A 68 -27.73 11.23 -12.69
C THR A 68 -27.37 11.63 -11.26
N ASN A 69 -27.53 10.75 -10.26
CA ASN A 69 -27.12 11.02 -8.89
C ASN A 69 -25.63 10.76 -8.66
N ARG A 70 -24.94 10.02 -9.55
CA ARG A 70 -23.53 9.62 -9.33
C ARG A 70 -22.56 10.79 -9.16
N PRO A 71 -22.68 11.93 -9.87
CA PRO A 71 -21.84 13.10 -9.62
C PRO A 71 -21.90 13.58 -8.16
N TYR A 72 -23.10 13.59 -7.55
CA TYR A 72 -23.25 13.94 -6.14
C TYR A 72 -22.46 13.01 -5.20
N PHE A 73 -22.57 11.70 -5.41
CA PHE A 73 -21.83 10.75 -4.58
C PHE A 73 -20.32 10.81 -4.79
N ARG A 74 -19.87 11.10 -6.01
CA ARG A 74 -18.45 11.33 -6.29
C ARG A 74 -17.94 12.60 -5.61
N ALA A 75 -18.69 13.70 -5.63
CA ALA A 75 -18.38 14.89 -4.86
C ALA A 75 -18.30 14.61 -3.34
N GLN A 76 -19.26 13.85 -2.80
CA GLN A 76 -19.21 13.40 -1.40
C GLN A 76 -17.98 12.53 -1.11
N ASN A 77 -17.59 11.63 -2.02
CA ASN A 77 -16.40 10.80 -1.84
C ASN A 77 -15.09 11.61 -1.94
N ILE A 78 -15.05 12.68 -2.75
CA ILE A 78 -13.93 13.65 -2.74
C ILE A 78 -13.83 14.31 -1.37
N LEU A 79 -14.94 14.84 -0.84
CA LEU A 79 -14.96 15.45 0.50
C LEU A 79 -14.53 14.45 1.58
N LEU A 80 -15.01 13.21 1.52
CA LEU A 80 -14.58 12.13 2.40
C LEU A 80 -13.05 11.96 2.38
N ASP A 81 -12.44 11.94 1.18
CA ASP A 81 -11.00 11.79 1.03
C ASP A 81 -10.23 13.02 1.55
N CYS A 82 -10.71 14.23 1.28
CA CYS A 82 -10.12 15.46 1.82
C CYS A 82 -10.17 15.51 3.35
N TYR A 83 -11.33 15.24 3.97
CA TYR A 83 -11.45 15.25 5.43
C TYR A 83 -10.67 14.12 6.09
N THR A 84 -10.60 12.94 5.46
CA THR A 84 -9.78 11.82 5.95
C THR A 84 -8.29 12.20 5.95
N ARG A 85 -7.78 12.76 4.84
CA ARG A 85 -6.39 13.25 4.74
C ARG A 85 -6.11 14.37 5.75
N GLY A 86 -7.07 15.26 5.98
CA GLY A 86 -6.99 16.33 6.97
C GLY A 86 -7.21 15.91 8.42
N LEU A 87 -7.42 14.61 8.70
CA LEU A 87 -7.71 14.06 10.03
C LEU A 87 -9.00 14.58 10.69
N PHE A 88 -9.92 15.16 9.93
CA PHE A 88 -11.25 15.59 10.37
C PHE A 88 -12.21 14.39 10.40
N MET A 89 -11.95 13.49 11.35
CA MET A 89 -12.57 12.16 11.40
C MET A 89 -14.08 12.18 11.58
N GLU A 90 -14.63 13.17 12.29
CA GLU A 90 -16.08 13.25 12.53
C GLU A 90 -16.85 13.63 11.25
N GLU A 91 -16.34 14.60 10.51
CA GLU A 91 -16.84 15.04 9.21
C GLU A 91 -16.77 13.90 8.20
N ALA A 92 -15.61 13.26 8.10
CA ALA A 92 -15.41 12.09 7.25
C ALA A 92 -16.39 10.95 7.61
N GLU A 93 -16.57 10.64 8.90
CA GLU A 93 -17.52 9.61 9.36
C GLU A 93 -18.97 9.95 8.96
N LYS A 94 -19.39 11.20 9.10
CA LYS A 94 -20.73 11.67 8.70
C LYS A 94 -20.96 11.46 7.21
N ILE A 95 -19.98 11.83 6.37
CA ILE A 95 -20.06 11.69 4.92
C ILE A 95 -20.08 10.22 4.51
N ALA A 96 -19.17 9.39 5.03
CA ALA A 96 -19.13 7.97 4.71
C ALA A 96 -20.46 7.26 5.05
N LYS A 97 -21.05 7.57 6.22
CA LYS A 97 -22.38 7.08 6.60
C LYS A 97 -23.49 7.60 5.69
N HIS A 98 -23.40 8.85 5.25
CA HIS A 98 -24.36 9.43 4.31
C HIS A 98 -24.31 8.71 2.96
N ILE A 99 -23.11 8.47 2.42
CA ILE A 99 -22.94 7.72 1.17
C ILE A 99 -23.54 6.32 1.32
N LEU A 100 -23.15 5.55 2.34
CA LEU A 100 -23.63 4.18 2.54
C LEU A 100 -25.15 4.09 2.78
N ARG A 101 -25.78 5.13 3.32
CA ARG A 101 -27.24 5.19 3.48
C ARG A 101 -27.97 5.17 2.13
N TYR A 102 -27.43 5.88 1.14
CA TYR A 102 -28.03 6.02 -0.19
C TYR A 102 -27.28 5.23 -1.28
N ASN A 103 -26.28 4.45 -0.88
CA ASN A 103 -25.53 3.50 -1.70
C ASN A 103 -25.35 2.18 -0.91
N PRO A 104 -26.44 1.44 -0.62
CA PRO A 104 -26.39 0.27 0.27
C PRO A 104 -25.58 -0.91 -0.29
N ASN A 105 -25.40 -0.97 -1.62
CA ASN A 105 -24.55 -1.96 -2.29
C ASN A 105 -23.06 -1.61 -2.24
N ASP A 106 -22.74 -0.44 -1.68
CA ASP A 106 -21.37 0.07 -1.56
C ASP A 106 -20.57 -0.01 -2.87
N ASN A 107 -21.16 0.50 -3.94
CA ASN A 107 -20.56 0.50 -5.27
C ASN A 107 -19.25 1.29 -5.38
N MET A 108 -18.86 2.00 -4.31
CA MET A 108 -17.68 2.86 -4.25
C MET A 108 -16.62 2.37 -3.24
N GLY A 109 -16.87 1.26 -2.53
CA GLY A 109 -15.95 0.72 -1.52
C GLY A 109 -15.83 1.58 -0.25
N VAL A 110 -16.80 2.45 0.03
CA VAL A 110 -16.84 3.36 1.19
C VAL A 110 -16.91 2.58 2.51
N ARG A 111 -17.34 1.30 2.52
CA ARG A 111 -17.29 0.48 3.73
C ARG A 111 -15.87 0.35 4.29
N TYR A 112 -14.86 0.27 3.43
CA TYR A 112 -13.46 0.14 3.86
C TYR A 112 -12.96 1.44 4.47
N LYS A 113 -13.27 2.58 3.84
CA LYS A 113 -12.97 3.92 4.38
C LYS A 113 -13.64 4.14 5.73
N LEU A 114 -14.92 3.79 5.87
CA LEU A 114 -15.62 3.92 7.16
C LEU A 114 -15.04 3.00 8.24
N MET A 115 -14.65 1.78 7.89
CA MET A 115 -13.97 0.88 8.81
C MET A 115 -12.63 1.48 9.25
N ALA A 116 -11.82 1.98 8.32
CA ALA A 116 -10.54 2.62 8.62
C ALA A 116 -10.71 3.87 9.51
N LEU A 117 -11.73 4.71 9.24
CA LEU A 117 -12.08 5.84 10.09
C LEU A 117 -12.35 5.40 11.54
N TYR A 118 -13.10 4.31 11.74
CA TYR A 118 -13.32 3.77 13.10
C TYR A 118 -12.03 3.28 13.76
N VAL A 119 -11.10 2.70 13.00
CA VAL A 119 -9.79 2.26 13.54
C VAL A 119 -8.93 3.49 13.89
N ASN A 120 -8.79 4.44 12.97
CA ASN A 120 -7.98 5.66 13.13
C ASN A 120 -8.47 6.57 14.27
N SER A 121 -9.77 6.53 14.56
CA SER A 121 -10.39 7.28 15.69
C SER A 121 -10.61 6.44 16.95
N PHE A 122 -9.99 5.25 17.04
CA PHE A 122 -10.04 4.36 18.21
C PHE A 122 -11.45 3.93 18.65
N GLN A 123 -12.39 3.86 17.72
CA GLN A 123 -13.78 3.49 17.97
C GLN A 123 -13.97 1.97 17.94
N HIS A 124 -13.22 1.24 18.78
CA HIS A 124 -13.11 -0.23 18.76
C HIS A 124 -14.46 -0.98 18.83
N LYS A 125 -15.43 -0.45 19.59
CA LYS A 125 -16.80 -1.02 19.61
C LYS A 125 -17.49 -0.91 18.25
N LYS A 126 -17.32 0.21 17.54
CA LYS A 126 -17.87 0.39 16.19
C LYS A 126 -17.15 -0.54 15.20
N VAL A 127 -15.82 -0.67 15.27
CA VAL A 127 -15.04 -1.64 14.48
C VAL A 127 -15.62 -3.06 14.61
N ARG A 128 -15.74 -3.56 15.85
CA ARG A 128 -16.26 -4.91 16.11
C ARG A 128 -17.69 -5.12 15.60
N ASN A 129 -18.55 -4.12 15.78
CA ASN A 129 -19.94 -4.20 15.31
C ASN A 129 -20.04 -4.09 13.78
N PHE A 130 -19.18 -3.28 13.16
CA PHE A 130 -19.15 -3.08 11.72
C PHE A 130 -18.65 -4.34 11.00
N PHE A 131 -17.58 -4.95 11.51
CA PHE A 131 -17.03 -6.20 10.98
C PHE A 131 -18.07 -7.33 10.91
N LYS A 132 -18.96 -7.44 11.90
CA LYS A 132 -20.04 -8.45 11.91
C LYS A 132 -21.08 -8.27 10.79
N ARG A 133 -21.16 -7.10 10.17
CA ARG A 133 -22.19 -6.75 9.17
C ARG A 133 -21.72 -6.93 7.74
N TYR A 134 -20.42 -7.03 7.51
CA TYR A 134 -19.81 -7.12 6.19
C TYR A 134 -19.01 -8.43 6.04
N PRO A 135 -18.72 -8.88 4.81
CA PRO A 135 -17.87 -10.04 4.58
C PRO A 135 -16.49 -9.91 5.24
N SER A 136 -15.96 -11.04 5.72
CA SER A 136 -14.59 -11.14 6.23
C SER A 136 -13.63 -11.27 5.04
N ASP A 137 -13.22 -10.14 4.48
CA ASP A 137 -12.11 -10.07 3.51
C ASP A 137 -10.82 -9.58 4.18
N ASP A 138 -9.72 -9.57 3.42
CA ASP A 138 -8.41 -9.22 3.93
C ASP A 138 -8.34 -7.81 4.52
N GLN A 139 -8.94 -6.82 3.86
CA GLN A 139 -9.00 -5.44 4.35
C GLN A 139 -9.75 -5.35 5.67
N MET A 140 -10.95 -5.93 5.76
CA MET A 140 -11.75 -5.94 6.99
C MET A 140 -11.01 -6.63 8.14
N LEU A 141 -10.29 -7.72 7.85
CA LEU A 141 -9.49 -8.44 8.83
C LEU A 141 -8.28 -7.64 9.31
N VAL A 142 -7.57 -6.96 8.39
CA VAL A 142 -6.46 -6.06 8.73
C VAL A 142 -6.94 -4.93 9.65
N TYR A 143 -8.06 -4.29 9.33
CA TYR A 143 -8.64 -3.23 10.16
C TYR A 143 -9.04 -3.73 11.54
N LEU A 144 -9.70 -4.89 11.61
CA LEU A 144 -10.08 -5.50 12.88
C LEU A 144 -8.85 -5.87 13.71
N ALA A 145 -7.87 -6.56 13.12
CA ALA A 145 -6.63 -6.96 13.79
C ALA A 145 -5.88 -5.74 14.35
N THR A 146 -5.74 -4.69 13.55
CA THR A 146 -5.12 -3.42 13.96
C THR A 146 -5.86 -2.82 15.16
N SER A 147 -7.19 -2.73 15.09
CA SER A 147 -8.00 -2.23 16.21
C SER A 147 -7.86 -3.08 17.48
N LEU A 148 -7.74 -4.40 17.35
CA LEU A 148 -7.59 -5.31 18.50
C LEU A 148 -6.24 -5.14 19.19
N ILE A 149 -5.17 -4.93 18.42
CA ILE A 149 -3.85 -4.60 18.98
C ILE A 149 -3.93 -3.27 19.75
N LEU A 150 -4.57 -2.24 19.17
CA LEU A 150 -4.74 -0.94 19.83
C LEU A 150 -5.59 -1.04 21.11
N GLU A 151 -6.59 -1.92 21.13
CA GLU A 151 -7.40 -2.24 22.32
C GLU A 151 -6.67 -3.16 23.33
N ARG A 152 -5.48 -3.66 22.99
CA ARG A 152 -4.69 -4.64 23.76
C ARG A 152 -5.35 -6.00 23.93
N ASP A 153 -6.29 -6.34 23.05
CA ASP A 153 -6.89 -7.68 22.95
C ASP A 153 -6.00 -8.58 22.06
N PHE A 154 -4.77 -8.83 22.53
CA PHE A 154 -3.74 -9.52 21.74
C PHE A 154 -4.12 -10.97 21.40
N ASN A 155 -4.88 -11.63 22.27
CA ASN A 155 -5.34 -13.00 22.02
C ASN A 155 -6.28 -13.06 20.81
N LEU A 156 -7.27 -12.16 20.76
CA LEU A 156 -8.16 -12.09 19.62
C LEU A 156 -7.46 -11.52 18.38
N ALA A 157 -6.54 -10.56 18.56
CA ALA A 157 -5.72 -10.05 17.46
C ALA A 157 -4.95 -11.19 16.78
N LYS A 158 -4.27 -12.04 17.57
CA LYS A 158 -3.56 -13.22 17.07
C LYS A 158 -4.47 -14.16 16.28
N HIS A 159 -5.68 -14.41 16.78
CA HIS A 159 -6.66 -15.23 16.06
C HIS A 159 -7.04 -14.61 14.71
N ARG A 160 -7.30 -13.29 14.67
CA ARG A 160 -7.68 -12.59 13.42
C ARG A 160 -6.53 -12.42 12.44
N ILE A 161 -5.30 -12.27 12.93
CA ILE A 161 -4.11 -12.24 12.07
C ILE A 161 -3.84 -13.62 11.46
N LYS A 162 -4.11 -14.70 12.20
CA LYS A 162 -4.06 -16.05 11.63
C LYS A 162 -5.10 -16.25 10.52
N GLU A 163 -6.33 -15.79 10.72
CA GLU A 163 -7.39 -15.80 9.69
C GLU A 163 -6.96 -14.99 8.46
N LEU A 164 -6.43 -13.79 8.68
CA LEU A 164 -5.89 -12.93 7.62
C LEU A 164 -4.78 -13.61 6.84
N TYR A 165 -3.80 -14.21 7.52
CA TYR A 165 -2.69 -14.92 6.87
C TYR A 165 -3.19 -16.10 6.04
N GLN A 166 -4.18 -16.86 6.52
CA GLN A 166 -4.78 -17.96 5.77
C GLN A 166 -5.52 -17.47 4.52
N LEU A 167 -6.15 -16.30 4.59
CA LEU A 167 -6.87 -15.69 3.47
C LEU A 167 -5.92 -15.06 2.45
N ASN A 168 -4.89 -14.36 2.94
CA ASN A 168 -3.92 -13.63 2.13
C ASN A 168 -2.51 -13.72 2.78
N PRO A 169 -1.74 -14.78 2.46
CA PRO A 169 -0.42 -15.01 3.04
C PRO A 169 0.58 -13.89 2.76
N THR A 170 0.35 -13.10 1.70
CA THR A 170 1.23 -11.99 1.30
C THR A 170 1.29 -10.84 2.31
N ILE A 171 0.46 -10.87 3.35
CA ILE A 171 0.55 -9.95 4.49
C ILE A 171 1.95 -9.89 5.10
N VAL A 172 2.70 -11.00 5.10
CA VAL A 172 4.06 -11.04 5.65
C VAL A 172 5.03 -10.10 4.92
N ASP A 173 4.78 -9.79 3.64
CA ASP A 173 5.61 -8.88 2.84
C ASP A 173 5.61 -7.46 3.41
N PHE A 174 4.47 -7.02 3.97
CA PHE A 174 4.30 -5.70 4.59
C PHE A 174 5.05 -5.59 5.93
N PHE A 175 5.43 -6.72 6.53
CA PHE A 175 6.13 -6.79 7.82
C PHE A 175 7.56 -7.33 7.74
N ALA A 176 8.10 -7.48 6.52
CA ALA A 176 9.46 -7.98 6.29
C ALA A 176 10.55 -7.07 6.89
N ASP A 177 10.26 -5.81 7.17
CA ASP A 177 11.20 -4.79 7.62
C ASP A 177 11.20 -4.56 9.14
N GLU A 178 12.14 -3.77 9.64
CA GLU A 178 12.23 -3.43 11.08
C GLU A 178 11.23 -2.32 11.50
N GLY A 179 10.55 -1.73 10.51
CA GLY A 179 9.52 -0.73 10.65
C GLY A 179 8.61 -0.71 9.43
N PHE A 180 7.47 -0.03 9.56
CA PHE A 180 6.52 0.10 8.47
C PHE A 180 7.11 0.89 7.31
N ASN A 181 6.90 0.41 6.08
CA ASN A 181 7.48 0.97 4.87
C ASN A 181 6.37 1.46 3.92
N GLU A 182 6.12 2.76 3.91
CA GLU A 182 5.12 3.39 3.03
C GLU A 182 5.45 3.27 1.55
N TYR A 183 6.73 3.29 1.16
CA TYR A 183 7.14 3.11 -0.23
C TYR A 183 6.69 1.75 -0.75
N LYS A 184 6.77 0.70 0.08
CA LYS A 184 6.25 -0.63 -0.27
C LYS A 184 4.75 -0.60 -0.51
N VAL A 185 4.00 0.17 0.29
CA VAL A 185 2.56 0.35 0.07
C VAL A 185 2.32 1.02 -1.28
N TYR A 186 3.00 2.14 -1.58
CA TYR A 186 2.85 2.82 -2.87
C TYR A 186 3.23 1.96 -4.08
N LEU A 187 4.27 1.15 -3.98
CA LEU A 187 4.68 0.22 -5.04
C LEU A 187 3.64 -0.87 -5.33
N LEU A 188 2.82 -1.22 -4.35
CA LEU A 188 1.82 -2.28 -4.44
C LEU A 188 0.39 -1.76 -4.73
N LEU A 189 0.19 -0.44 -4.83
CA LEU A 189 -1.10 0.15 -5.17
C LEU A 189 -1.47 0.08 -6.67
N PRO A 190 -0.54 0.24 -7.63
CA PRO A 190 -0.89 0.18 -9.04
C PRO A 190 -1.22 -1.25 -9.49
N GLU A 191 -2.49 -1.56 -9.71
CA GLU A 191 -2.92 -2.67 -10.57
C GLU A 191 -4.02 -2.15 -11.51
N GLU A 192 -4.02 -2.64 -12.75
CA GLU A 192 -5.00 -2.25 -13.79
C GLU A 192 -6.44 -2.65 -13.43
N SER A 193 -6.60 -3.65 -12.55
CA SER A 193 -7.90 -4.21 -12.19
C SER A 193 -7.93 -4.61 -10.72
N TYR A 194 -9.03 -4.33 -10.02
CA TYR A 194 -9.24 -4.79 -8.65
C TYR A 194 -9.22 -6.32 -8.57
N ARG A 195 -8.38 -6.87 -7.68
CA ARG A 195 -8.34 -8.29 -7.35
C ARG A 195 -8.57 -8.50 -5.85
N PRO A 196 -9.64 -9.20 -5.43
CA PRO A 196 -9.90 -9.43 -4.02
C PRO A 196 -8.81 -10.30 -3.39
N ASN A 197 -8.47 -10.03 -2.12
CA ASN A 197 -7.47 -10.77 -1.35
C ASN A 197 -6.09 -10.82 -2.02
N SER A 198 -5.64 -9.69 -2.56
CA SER A 198 -4.36 -9.50 -3.25
C SER A 198 -3.39 -8.65 -2.43
N LYS A 199 -2.15 -8.48 -2.90
CA LYS A 199 -1.22 -7.50 -2.31
C LYS A 199 -1.78 -6.08 -2.42
N GLN A 200 -2.47 -5.77 -3.52
CA GLN A 200 -3.08 -4.46 -3.73
C GLN A 200 -4.15 -4.15 -2.68
N THR A 201 -5.04 -5.09 -2.35
CA THR A 201 -6.08 -4.85 -1.34
C THR A 201 -5.49 -4.61 0.05
N LEU A 202 -4.43 -5.33 0.42
CA LEU A 202 -3.67 -5.03 1.63
C LEU A 202 -3.02 -3.64 1.58
N ALA A 203 -2.40 -3.27 0.46
CA ALA A 203 -1.81 -1.95 0.27
C ALA A 203 -2.85 -0.83 0.40
N MET A 204 -4.06 -1.02 -0.16
CA MET A 204 -5.18 -0.10 0.02
C MET A 204 -5.55 0.05 1.50
N ALA A 205 -5.67 -1.04 2.26
CA ALA A 205 -5.97 -0.97 3.69
C ALA A 205 -4.89 -0.27 4.50
N PHE A 206 -3.62 -0.56 4.20
CA PHE A 206 -2.50 0.09 4.89
C PHE A 206 -2.41 1.59 4.57
N ARG A 207 -2.69 2.00 3.33
CA ARG A 207 -2.77 3.42 2.95
C ARG A 207 -3.76 4.18 3.83
N GLU A 208 -4.94 3.61 4.06
CA GLU A 208 -5.97 4.21 4.93
C GLU A 208 -5.52 4.30 6.41
N MET A 209 -4.56 3.48 6.84
CA MET A 209 -4.04 3.43 8.21
C MET A 209 -2.63 4.03 8.37
N PHE A 210 -2.14 4.78 7.38
CA PHE A 210 -0.89 5.55 7.51
C PHE A 210 -0.82 6.38 8.80
N PRO A 211 -1.90 7.08 9.23
CA PRO A 211 -1.87 7.84 10.49
C PRO A 211 -1.56 7.01 11.74
N LEU A 212 -1.70 5.67 11.67
CA LEU A 212 -1.38 4.76 12.77
C LEU A 212 -0.01 4.11 12.59
N TYR A 213 0.26 3.54 11.41
CA TYR A 213 1.47 2.73 11.20
C TYR A 213 2.75 3.56 11.01
N LEU A 214 2.66 4.77 10.46
CA LEU A 214 3.82 5.65 10.31
C LEU A 214 4.38 6.14 11.65
N PRO A 215 3.56 6.68 12.57
CA PRO A 215 4.09 7.14 13.85
C PRO A 215 4.29 6.02 14.88
N SER A 216 3.62 4.86 14.74
CA SER A 216 3.62 3.82 15.78
C SER A 216 4.44 2.58 15.38
N ARG A 217 5.74 2.62 15.69
CA ARG A 217 6.59 1.41 15.59
C ARG A 217 6.08 0.27 16.49
N LEU A 218 5.48 0.59 17.63
CA LEU A 218 4.98 -0.43 18.56
C LEU A 218 3.80 -1.22 17.96
N LEU A 219 2.87 -0.54 17.29
CA LEU A 219 1.77 -1.20 16.56
C LEU A 219 2.33 -2.15 15.49
N TYR A 220 3.27 -1.65 14.69
CA TYR A 220 3.93 -2.45 13.65
C TYR A 220 4.60 -3.70 14.24
N LEU A 221 5.39 -3.55 15.31
CA LEU A 221 6.11 -4.66 15.93
C LEU A 221 5.16 -5.69 16.54
N HIS A 222 4.07 -5.29 17.20
CA HIS A 222 3.08 -6.25 17.72
C HIS A 222 2.46 -7.10 16.61
N PHE A 223 2.11 -6.48 15.49
CA PHE A 223 1.57 -7.22 14.35
C PHE A 223 2.63 -8.15 13.74
N ARG A 224 3.86 -7.65 13.55
CA ARG A 224 5.01 -8.41 13.04
C ARG A 224 5.32 -9.64 13.91
N GLU A 225 5.39 -9.49 15.23
CA GLU A 225 5.71 -10.61 16.12
C GLU A 225 4.64 -11.71 16.06
N ILE A 226 3.36 -11.34 15.94
CA ILE A 226 2.30 -12.33 15.72
C ILE A 226 2.49 -13.06 14.39
N LEU A 227 2.86 -12.35 13.31
CA LEU A 227 3.15 -12.99 12.02
C LEU A 227 4.39 -13.89 12.08
N LYS A 228 5.44 -13.51 12.83
CA LYS A 228 6.62 -14.35 13.06
C LYS A 228 6.29 -15.66 13.77
N GLU A 229 5.34 -15.64 14.70
CA GLU A 229 4.86 -16.87 15.34
C GLU A 229 4.07 -17.76 14.38
N ILE A 230 3.47 -17.19 13.33
CA ILE A 230 2.66 -17.90 12.33
C ILE A 230 3.54 -18.48 11.22
N ASP A 231 4.53 -17.73 10.74
CA ASP A 231 5.42 -18.10 9.63
C ASP A 231 6.89 -17.79 9.97
N SER A 232 7.43 -18.53 10.94
CA SER A 232 8.80 -18.33 11.41
C SER A 232 9.84 -18.50 10.30
N ASP A 233 9.57 -19.38 9.34
CA ASP A 233 10.49 -19.74 8.26
C ASP A 233 10.64 -18.59 7.28
N TYR A 234 9.54 -17.92 6.89
CA TYR A 234 9.60 -16.71 6.08
C TYR A 234 10.45 -15.63 6.72
N PHE A 235 10.24 -15.34 8.01
CA PHE A 235 11.01 -14.30 8.69
C PHE A 235 12.48 -14.70 8.89
N ALA A 236 12.76 -15.97 9.16
CA ALA A 236 14.14 -16.47 9.26
C ALA A 236 14.89 -16.31 7.93
N ASP A 237 14.25 -16.62 6.81
CA ASP A 237 14.81 -16.44 5.46
C ASP A 237 15.06 -14.96 5.15
N ILE A 238 14.11 -14.06 5.45
CA ILE A 238 14.32 -12.61 5.27
C ILE A 238 15.49 -12.08 6.11
N GLU A 239 15.60 -12.48 7.37
CA GLU A 239 16.73 -12.06 8.23
C GLU A 239 18.06 -12.62 7.72
N ALA A 240 18.09 -13.87 7.25
CA ALA A 240 19.28 -14.46 6.66
C ALA A 240 19.74 -13.69 5.40
N ARG A 241 18.81 -13.36 4.50
CA ARG A 241 19.09 -12.53 3.31
C ARG A 241 19.61 -11.14 3.69
N LYS A 242 19.03 -10.51 4.71
CA LYS A 242 19.49 -9.21 5.21
C LYS A 242 20.89 -9.27 5.80
N GLU A 243 21.19 -10.29 6.60
CA GLU A 243 22.54 -10.44 7.16
C GLU A 243 23.56 -10.69 6.06
N LYS A 244 23.21 -11.51 5.06
CA LYS A 244 24.04 -11.76 3.88
C LYS A 244 24.33 -10.47 3.11
N ASN A 245 23.32 -9.63 2.88
CA ASN A 245 23.50 -8.33 2.24
C ASN A 245 24.38 -7.38 3.08
N ARG A 246 24.16 -7.31 4.41
CA ARG A 246 25.02 -6.52 5.32
C ARG A 246 26.46 -7.02 5.32
N TYR A 247 26.66 -8.34 5.22
CA TYR A 247 27.98 -8.94 5.10
C TYR A 247 28.65 -8.55 3.79
N ALA A 248 27.94 -8.65 2.66
CA ALA A 248 28.42 -8.25 1.35
C ALA A 248 28.85 -6.77 1.34
N ASP A 249 28.02 -5.88 1.88
CA ASP A 249 28.29 -4.44 1.96
C ASP A 249 29.55 -4.13 2.76
N ARG A 250 29.77 -4.82 3.88
CA ARG A 250 30.92 -4.58 4.77
C ARG A 250 32.25 -5.13 4.25
N ASN A 251 32.22 -6.16 3.40
CA ASN A 251 33.41 -6.91 3.00
C ASN A 251 33.81 -6.72 1.55
N ALA A 252 32.92 -6.26 0.68
CA ALA A 252 33.20 -6.11 -0.75
C ALA A 252 34.46 -5.27 -1.04
N GLU A 253 34.65 -4.14 -0.37
CA GLU A 253 35.85 -3.31 -0.55
C GLU A 253 37.13 -3.97 -0.07
N LYS A 254 37.06 -4.76 1.00
CA LYS A 254 38.23 -5.44 1.58
C LYS A 254 38.69 -6.60 0.71
N LEU A 255 37.74 -7.32 0.12
CA LEU A 255 38.01 -8.50 -0.70
C LEU A 255 38.30 -8.15 -2.15
N ALA A 256 37.80 -7.02 -2.65
CA ALA A 256 38.06 -6.56 -4.01
C ALA A 256 39.55 -6.46 -4.33
N GLY A 257 39.94 -7.00 -5.49
CA GLY A 257 41.34 -7.02 -5.92
C GLY A 257 42.21 -8.09 -5.23
N THR A 258 41.66 -8.88 -4.30
CA THR A 258 42.41 -9.91 -3.56
C THR A 258 41.94 -11.33 -3.88
N GLY A 259 42.83 -12.32 -3.75
CA GLY A 259 42.49 -13.74 -3.89
C GLY A 259 41.75 -14.08 -5.19
N ILE A 260 40.60 -14.73 -5.09
CA ILE A 260 39.77 -15.07 -6.26
C ILE A 260 39.14 -13.84 -6.93
N PHE A 261 39.12 -12.69 -6.24
CA PHE A 261 38.58 -11.43 -6.72
C PHE A 261 39.65 -10.47 -7.26
N THR A 262 40.86 -10.96 -7.54
CA THR A 262 41.91 -10.15 -8.19
C THR A 262 41.41 -9.56 -9.52
N ASN A 263 41.62 -8.25 -9.70
CA ASN A 263 41.11 -7.45 -10.82
C ASN A 263 39.58 -7.37 -10.94
N ILE A 264 38.83 -7.64 -9.86
CA ILE A 264 37.38 -7.47 -9.81
C ILE A 264 37.05 -6.32 -8.84
N SER A 265 36.23 -5.35 -9.29
CA SER A 265 35.86 -4.20 -8.47
C SER A 265 34.88 -4.59 -7.36
N SER A 266 34.86 -3.79 -6.29
CA SER A 266 33.99 -4.02 -5.12
C SER A 266 32.51 -4.10 -5.46
N GLN A 267 32.04 -3.37 -6.48
CA GLN A 267 30.65 -3.44 -6.93
C GLN A 267 30.26 -4.86 -7.37
N TYR A 268 31.11 -5.55 -8.14
CA TYR A 268 30.83 -6.93 -8.58
C TYR A 268 31.07 -7.94 -7.47
N VAL A 269 32.09 -7.73 -6.63
CA VAL A 269 32.32 -8.58 -5.45
C VAL A 269 31.13 -8.53 -4.51
N ARG A 270 30.53 -7.35 -4.28
CA ARG A 270 29.31 -7.20 -3.47
C ARG A 270 28.17 -8.08 -3.99
N LEU A 271 27.93 -8.09 -5.30
CA LEU A 271 26.88 -8.91 -5.92
C LEU A 271 27.13 -10.41 -5.71
N LEU A 272 28.38 -10.86 -5.87
CA LEU A 272 28.78 -12.25 -5.63
C LEU A 272 28.61 -12.65 -4.16
N LEU A 273 29.04 -11.80 -3.23
CA LEU A 273 28.89 -12.04 -1.79
C LEU A 273 27.41 -12.03 -1.36
N ALA A 274 26.57 -11.18 -1.97
CA ALA A 274 25.12 -11.21 -1.74
C ALA A 274 24.48 -12.53 -2.21
N GLU A 275 25.09 -13.20 -3.18
CA GLU A 275 24.75 -14.57 -3.60
C GLU A 275 25.49 -15.67 -2.83
N GLY A 276 26.40 -15.31 -1.91
CA GLY A 276 27.08 -16.24 -1.00
C GLY A 276 28.29 -16.89 -1.64
N LEU A 277 28.85 -16.24 -2.66
CA LEU A 277 29.97 -16.70 -3.44
C LEU A 277 31.22 -15.94 -3.00
N GLU A 278 31.96 -16.50 -2.03
CA GLU A 278 33.16 -15.87 -1.45
C GLU A 278 34.43 -16.69 -1.68
N THR A 279 34.31 -18.01 -1.67
CA THR A 279 35.40 -18.97 -1.68
C THR A 279 35.34 -19.86 -2.92
N LEU A 280 36.45 -20.55 -3.25
CA LEU A 280 36.48 -21.49 -4.37
C LEU A 280 35.41 -22.58 -4.24
N GLU A 281 35.14 -23.02 -3.02
CA GLU A 281 34.16 -24.06 -2.67
C GLU A 281 32.73 -23.62 -3.01
N ASP A 282 32.37 -22.36 -2.73
CA ASP A 282 31.02 -21.85 -2.99
C ASP A 282 30.67 -21.91 -4.48
N PHE A 283 31.66 -21.65 -5.35
CA PHE A 283 31.49 -21.71 -6.80
C PHE A 283 31.42 -23.14 -7.35
N LYS A 284 31.97 -24.14 -6.67
CA LYS A 284 31.91 -25.54 -7.12
C LYS A 284 30.48 -26.09 -7.09
N GLU A 285 29.62 -25.52 -6.26
CA GLU A 285 28.21 -25.89 -6.14
C GLU A 285 27.31 -25.14 -7.15
N LYS A 286 27.87 -24.19 -7.91
CA LYS A 286 27.13 -23.35 -8.86
C LYS A 286 27.55 -23.59 -10.29
N MET A 287 26.57 -23.67 -11.18
CA MET A 287 26.81 -23.64 -12.61
C MET A 287 27.22 -22.23 -13.03
N GLU A 288 28.05 -22.14 -14.07
CA GLU A 288 28.49 -20.84 -14.61
C GLU A 288 27.30 -19.98 -15.07
N VAL A 289 26.28 -20.60 -15.66
CA VAL A 289 25.06 -19.91 -16.10
C VAL A 289 24.29 -19.28 -14.94
N GLU A 290 24.28 -19.91 -13.76
CA GLU A 290 23.62 -19.34 -12.58
C GLU A 290 24.32 -18.07 -12.12
N VAL A 291 25.66 -18.07 -12.11
CA VAL A 291 26.45 -16.89 -11.70
C VAL A 291 26.37 -15.79 -12.75
N TYR A 292 26.25 -16.14 -14.03
CA TYR A 292 26.04 -15.18 -15.11
C TYR A 292 24.66 -14.50 -15.05
N LEU A 293 23.65 -15.14 -14.48
CA LEU A 293 22.30 -14.58 -14.32
C LEU A 293 22.19 -13.56 -13.17
N ILE A 294 23.23 -13.40 -12.35
CA ILE A 294 23.28 -12.37 -11.33
C ILE A 294 23.33 -11.00 -12.03
N ASP A 295 22.33 -10.16 -11.80
CA ASP A 295 22.23 -8.86 -12.44
C ASP A 295 23.48 -8.00 -12.18
N GLY A 296 24.07 -7.46 -13.24
CA GLY A 296 25.35 -6.75 -13.21
C GLY A 296 26.61 -7.63 -13.32
N ILE A 297 26.52 -8.96 -13.24
CA ILE A 297 27.66 -9.86 -13.51
C ILE A 297 27.72 -10.20 -14.99
N GLY A 298 28.82 -9.82 -15.64
CA GLY A 298 29.06 -10.07 -17.05
C GLY A 298 30.16 -11.11 -17.31
N LYS A 299 30.30 -11.48 -18.59
CA LYS A 299 31.31 -12.44 -19.06
C LYS A 299 32.73 -12.09 -18.59
N VAL A 300 33.08 -10.81 -18.60
CA VAL A 300 34.41 -10.33 -18.14
C VAL A 300 34.68 -10.70 -16.68
N THR A 301 33.66 -10.61 -15.82
CA THR A 301 33.80 -10.97 -14.40
C THR A 301 33.98 -12.48 -14.25
N ILE A 302 33.20 -13.29 -14.98
CA ILE A 302 33.32 -14.75 -15.01
C ILE A 302 34.72 -15.18 -15.50
N ASP A 303 35.21 -14.59 -16.58
CA ASP A 303 36.54 -14.90 -17.14
C ASP A 303 37.65 -14.59 -16.12
N ARG A 304 37.52 -13.47 -15.38
CA ARG A 304 38.46 -13.12 -14.30
C ARG A 304 38.39 -14.11 -13.14
N LEU A 305 37.20 -14.52 -12.70
CA LEU A 305 37.04 -15.54 -11.66
C LEU A 305 37.74 -16.85 -12.07
N LYS A 306 37.53 -17.33 -13.30
CA LYS A 306 38.18 -18.53 -13.84
C LYS A 306 39.70 -18.40 -13.90
N ALA A 307 40.20 -17.24 -14.34
CA ALA A 307 41.62 -16.94 -14.38
C ALA A 307 42.25 -16.94 -12.97
N ASN A 308 41.47 -16.53 -11.96
CA ASN A 308 41.87 -16.54 -10.55
C ASN A 308 41.61 -17.89 -9.85
N GLY A 309 41.33 -18.96 -10.60
CA GLY A 309 41.25 -20.32 -10.09
C GLY A 309 39.86 -20.83 -9.74
N VAL A 310 38.80 -20.03 -9.93
CA VAL A 310 37.42 -20.49 -9.75
C VAL A 310 37.09 -21.62 -10.74
N ARG A 311 36.37 -22.63 -10.25
CA ARG A 311 35.83 -23.74 -11.03
C ARG A 311 34.36 -23.87 -10.67
N PHE A 312 33.52 -23.89 -11.70
CA PHE A 312 32.07 -24.05 -11.58
C PHE A 312 31.70 -25.53 -11.60
N LYS A 313 30.49 -25.84 -11.16
CA LYS A 313 29.88 -27.15 -11.34
C LYS A 313 29.77 -27.49 -12.83
N GLU A 314 30.17 -28.70 -13.21
CA GLU A 314 29.93 -29.23 -14.57
C GLU A 314 28.45 -29.60 -14.74
N ASP A 315 27.94 -29.42 -15.97
CA ASP A 315 26.54 -29.71 -16.34
C ASP A 315 26.17 -31.20 -16.21
#